data_AF-A0A929H313-F1
#
_entry.id   AF-A0A929H313-F1
#
_cell.length_a   1.000
_cell.length_b   1.000
_cell.length_c   1.000
_cell.angle_alpha   90.00
_cell.angle_beta   90.00
_cell.angle_gamma   90.00
#
_symmetry.space_group_name_H-M   'P 1'
#
loop_
_entity.id
_entity.type
_entity.pdbx_description
1 polymer ?
#
loop_
_entity_poly.entity_id
_entity_poly.type
_entity_poly.pdbx_seq_one_letter_code
_entity_poly.pdbx_strand_id
1 'polypeptide(L)'
;MNKNFKLKLFFYLASFVSMALLFCMASKESASQNNEISVSFEKKIEITLINPLNIHRYNEPIAIPIKLIIEKYSDFNKDFFRIKNKSFKFEPLDIPTQIKMVPGSGIEEIVFQVDLEPKEEKIIELWYNHEGVGLPEYPARTQSIEGYGPDGSNIAWESEHIAYRSYSGIVDFFGKTYPHLRMHDLEFGSYHHEKLWGIDPFIVGKTPGLGGVILFKDKAVLQCYGGESLKYAKKAIKGGPVCSGAVIKIEDKSTPLIESVYTIFSDRYENNVVTAILDMESREEILIAPGILKFKDETVIFEGNKG
;
A
#
# COMPACT_ATOMS: atom_id res chain seq x y z
N MET A 1 23.58 -9.39 -73.02
CA MET A 1 23.11 -9.57 -71.63
C MET A 1 23.90 -8.64 -70.71
N ASN A 2 23.23 -7.69 -70.07
CA ASN A 2 23.84 -6.49 -69.48
C ASN A 2 24.64 -6.84 -68.19
N LYS A 3 25.93 -6.53 -68.13
CA LYS A 3 26.81 -6.86 -66.98
C LYS A 3 26.27 -6.32 -65.65
N ASN A 4 25.53 -5.20 -65.69
CA ASN A 4 24.90 -4.59 -64.53
C ASN A 4 23.73 -5.41 -63.94
N PHE A 5 23.13 -6.33 -64.71
CA PHE A 5 22.06 -7.19 -64.22
C PHE A 5 22.59 -8.34 -63.34
N LYS A 6 23.73 -8.93 -63.72
CA LYS A 6 24.37 -10.01 -62.95
C LYS A 6 24.86 -9.54 -61.58
N LEU A 7 25.37 -8.31 -61.49
CA LEU A 7 25.89 -7.75 -60.23
C LEU A 7 24.76 -7.45 -59.24
N LYS A 8 23.63 -6.89 -59.71
CA LYS A 8 22.46 -6.64 -58.86
C LYS A 8 21.83 -7.92 -58.34
N LEU A 9 21.74 -8.97 -59.18
CA LEU A 9 21.19 -10.26 -58.76
C LEU A 9 22.06 -10.93 -57.68
N PHE A 10 23.39 -10.76 -57.74
CA PHE A 10 24.31 -11.32 -56.75
C PHE A 10 24.17 -10.64 -55.36
N PHE A 11 23.97 -9.32 -55.32
CA PHE A 11 23.71 -8.60 -54.06
C PHE A 11 22.37 -8.97 -53.42
N TYR A 12 21.31 -9.18 -54.22
CA TYR A 12 20.02 -9.63 -53.68
C TYR A 12 20.09 -11.06 -53.12
N LEU A 13 20.82 -11.97 -53.78
CA LEU A 13 20.99 -13.34 -53.27
C LEU A 13 21.81 -13.37 -51.96
N ALA A 14 22.89 -12.57 -51.88
CA ALA A 14 23.73 -12.48 -50.68
C ALA A 14 22.95 -11.89 -49.48
N SER A 15 22.09 -10.90 -49.71
CA SER A 15 21.23 -10.33 -48.67
C SER A 15 20.18 -11.32 -48.16
N PHE A 16 19.59 -12.13 -49.05
CA PHE A 16 18.61 -13.15 -48.66
C PHE A 16 19.25 -14.29 -47.84
N VAL A 17 20.46 -14.73 -48.20
CA VAL A 17 21.18 -15.78 -47.45
C VAL A 17 21.61 -15.27 -46.07
N SER A 18 22.03 -14.01 -45.95
CA SER A 18 22.38 -13.39 -44.66
C SER A 18 21.17 -13.25 -43.74
N MET A 19 20.01 -12.86 -44.29
CA MET A 19 18.77 -12.74 -43.51
C MET A 19 18.23 -14.11 -43.05
N ALA A 20 18.37 -15.15 -43.87
CA ALA A 20 17.99 -16.51 -43.50
C ALA A 20 18.91 -17.10 -42.41
N LEU A 21 20.22 -16.79 -42.43
CA LEU A 21 21.17 -17.22 -41.40
C LEU A 21 20.91 -16.53 -40.05
N LEU A 22 20.52 -15.25 -40.04
CA LEU A 22 20.10 -14.53 -38.83
C LEU A 22 18.82 -15.14 -38.22
N PHE A 23 17.87 -15.59 -39.04
CA PHE A 23 16.65 -16.26 -38.57
C PHE A 23 16.93 -17.66 -37.98
N CYS A 24 17.91 -18.40 -38.52
CA CYS A 24 18.32 -19.71 -38.00
C CYS A 24 19.15 -19.62 -36.70
N MET A 25 19.82 -18.50 -36.43
CA MET A 25 20.52 -18.30 -35.15
C MET A 25 19.58 -17.82 -34.03
N ALA A 26 18.58 -16.98 -34.36
CA ALA A 26 17.58 -16.53 -33.39
C ALA A 26 16.64 -17.64 -32.87
N SER A 27 16.54 -18.77 -33.59
CA SER A 27 15.68 -19.89 -33.21
C SER A 27 16.34 -20.87 -32.23
N LYS A 28 17.67 -20.85 -32.09
CA LYS A 28 18.39 -21.75 -31.15
C LYS A 28 18.39 -21.28 -29.70
N GLU A 29 18.17 -20.00 -29.42
CA GLU A 29 18.08 -19.49 -28.04
C GLU A 29 16.70 -19.70 -27.39
N SER A 30 15.70 -20.13 -28.15
CA SER A 30 14.34 -20.40 -27.63
C SER A 30 14.16 -21.78 -26.99
N ALA A 31 15.21 -22.61 -26.93
CA ALA A 31 15.16 -23.97 -26.39
C ALA A 31 15.66 -24.10 -24.94
N SER A 32 15.60 -23.01 -24.16
CA SER A 32 15.60 -23.06 -22.71
C SER A 32 14.17 -22.81 -22.21
N GLN A 33 13.22 -23.67 -22.62
CA GLN A 33 12.06 -23.90 -21.78
C GLN A 33 12.61 -24.54 -20.50
N ASN A 34 12.92 -23.69 -19.52
CA ASN A 34 13.08 -24.11 -18.14
C ASN A 34 11.95 -25.11 -17.87
N ASN A 35 12.29 -26.27 -17.30
CA ASN A 35 11.30 -27.16 -16.74
C ASN A 35 10.43 -26.31 -15.80
N GLU A 36 9.28 -25.85 -16.28
CA GLU A 36 8.26 -25.23 -15.45
C GLU A 36 7.82 -26.35 -14.53
N ILE A 37 8.44 -26.40 -13.35
CA ILE A 37 7.98 -27.25 -12.28
C ILE A 37 6.55 -26.81 -12.03
N SER A 38 5.60 -27.68 -12.40
CA SER A 38 4.19 -27.46 -12.16
C SER A 38 4.03 -27.18 -10.67
N VAL A 39 3.69 -25.94 -10.35
CA VAL A 39 3.41 -25.53 -8.98
C VAL A 39 2.09 -26.15 -8.57
N SER A 40 2.13 -27.19 -7.73
CA SER A 40 0.92 -27.80 -7.18
C SER A 40 0.61 -27.28 -5.78
N PHE A 41 -0.58 -26.71 -5.63
CA PHE A 41 -1.15 -26.39 -4.33
C PHE A 41 -1.97 -27.60 -3.85
N GLU A 42 -1.49 -28.28 -2.82
CA GLU A 42 -2.02 -29.57 -2.37
C GLU A 42 -3.19 -29.41 -1.39
N LYS A 43 -3.24 -28.29 -0.67
CA LYS A 43 -4.19 -28.05 0.41
C LYS A 43 -4.96 -26.76 0.20
N LYS A 44 -6.21 -26.80 0.66
CA LYS A 44 -7.17 -25.70 0.52
C LYS A 44 -7.90 -25.46 1.84
N ILE A 45 -7.96 -24.21 2.25
CA ILE A 45 -8.75 -23.71 3.38
C ILE A 45 -9.84 -22.82 2.83
N GLU A 46 -11.10 -23.10 3.16
CA GLU A 46 -12.21 -22.21 2.83
C GLU A 46 -12.39 -21.19 3.96
N ILE A 47 -12.47 -19.91 3.61
CA ILE A 47 -12.68 -18.80 4.53
C ILE A 47 -13.98 -18.12 4.14
N THR A 48 -14.91 -18.05 5.08
CA THR A 48 -16.19 -17.38 4.92
C THR A 48 -16.10 -15.94 5.41
N LEU A 49 -16.34 -15.00 4.52
CA LEU A 49 -16.44 -13.57 4.80
C LEU A 49 -17.91 -13.17 4.81
N ILE A 50 -18.33 -12.40 5.82
CA ILE A 50 -19.72 -11.99 5.97
C ILE A 50 -19.77 -10.46 5.97
N ASN A 51 -20.57 -9.88 5.07
CA ASN A 51 -20.97 -8.48 5.16
C ASN A 51 -22.32 -8.38 5.88
N PRO A 52 -22.35 -8.04 7.19
CA PRO A 52 -23.60 -7.96 7.92
C PRO A 52 -24.42 -6.72 7.57
N LEU A 53 -23.89 -5.79 6.77
CA LEU A 53 -24.51 -4.51 6.49
C LEU A 53 -25.40 -4.58 5.25
N ASN A 54 -26.34 -3.64 5.13
CA ASN A 54 -27.18 -3.48 3.94
C ASN A 54 -26.57 -2.48 2.93
N ILE A 55 -25.25 -2.41 2.88
CA ILE A 55 -24.49 -1.54 1.98
C ILE A 55 -23.37 -2.36 1.32
N HIS A 56 -23.07 -2.05 0.07
CA HIS A 56 -21.93 -2.64 -0.64
C HIS A 56 -20.63 -2.13 0.00
N ARG A 57 -19.65 -3.01 0.19
CA ARG A 57 -18.30 -2.68 0.69
C ARG A 57 -17.27 -2.96 -0.40
N TYR A 58 -16.90 -1.91 -1.14
CA TYR A 58 -15.91 -1.99 -2.22
C TYR A 58 -14.50 -2.18 -1.65
N ASN A 59 -13.71 -3.06 -2.27
CA ASN A 59 -12.31 -3.32 -1.95
C ASN A 59 -12.04 -3.43 -0.44
N GLU A 60 -12.92 -4.13 0.28
CA GLU A 60 -12.87 -4.26 1.73
C GLU A 60 -11.55 -4.94 2.14
N PRO A 61 -10.71 -4.29 2.96
CA PRO A 61 -9.48 -4.89 3.43
C PRO A 61 -9.78 -6.02 4.42
N ILE A 62 -9.24 -7.20 4.13
CA ILE A 62 -9.29 -8.36 5.01
C ILE A 62 -7.89 -8.61 5.55
N ALA A 63 -7.78 -8.78 6.87
CA ALA A 63 -6.55 -9.09 7.56
C ALA A 63 -6.76 -10.34 8.43
N ILE A 64 -5.97 -11.39 8.18
CA ILE A 64 -6.07 -12.66 8.91
C ILE A 64 -4.73 -12.91 9.60
N PRO A 65 -4.68 -12.91 10.95
CA PRO A 65 -3.48 -13.29 11.68
C PRO A 65 -3.02 -14.70 11.28
N ILE A 66 -1.77 -14.82 10.82
CA ILE A 66 -1.19 -16.10 10.38
C ILE A 66 -1.25 -17.14 11.50
N LYS A 67 -1.07 -16.69 12.75
CA LYS A 67 -1.16 -17.55 13.94
C LYS A 67 -2.48 -18.32 14.01
N LEU A 68 -3.61 -17.69 13.67
CA LEU A 68 -4.92 -18.36 13.71
C LEU A 68 -5.04 -19.46 12.64
N ILE A 69 -4.36 -19.28 11.50
CA ILE A 69 -4.30 -20.29 10.44
C ILE A 69 -3.46 -21.46 10.93
N ILE A 70 -2.26 -21.19 11.47
CA ILE A 70 -1.33 -22.23 11.97
C ILE A 70 -1.95 -23.02 13.14
N GLU A 71 -2.69 -22.37 14.05
CA GLU A 71 -3.38 -23.04 15.16
C GLU A 71 -4.37 -24.12 14.67
N LYS A 72 -4.98 -23.91 13.50
CA LYS A 72 -5.95 -24.86 12.90
C LYS A 72 -5.32 -25.79 11.86
N TYR A 73 -4.27 -25.33 11.18
CA TYR A 73 -3.56 -26.00 10.09
C TYR A 73 -2.07 -25.88 10.36
N SER A 74 -1.54 -26.75 11.23
CA SER A 74 -0.16 -26.66 11.76
C SER A 74 0.92 -26.78 10.68
N ASP A 75 0.57 -27.30 9.52
CA ASP A 75 1.42 -27.46 8.34
C ASP A 75 1.29 -26.29 7.34
N PHE A 76 0.53 -25.24 7.67
CA PHE A 76 0.41 -24.07 6.83
C PHE A 76 1.78 -23.40 6.62
N ASN A 77 2.15 -23.23 5.35
CA ASN A 77 3.38 -22.58 4.94
C ASN A 77 3.11 -21.17 4.44
N LYS A 78 3.51 -20.17 5.22
CA LYS A 78 3.35 -18.75 4.86
C LYS A 78 4.24 -18.30 3.70
N ASP A 79 5.25 -19.09 3.32
CA ASP A 79 6.16 -18.74 2.23
C ASP A 79 5.66 -19.25 0.87
N PHE A 80 4.51 -19.95 0.84
CA PHE A 80 3.92 -20.47 -0.39
C PHE A 80 2.41 -20.70 -0.31
N PHE A 81 1.64 -19.64 -0.53
CA PHE A 81 0.18 -19.69 -0.61
C PHE A 81 -0.38 -18.74 -1.66
N ARG A 82 -1.66 -18.95 -2.00
CA ARG A 82 -2.48 -18.07 -2.83
C ARG A 82 -3.84 -17.87 -2.19
N ILE A 83 -4.39 -16.67 -2.29
CA ILE A 83 -5.80 -16.41 -2.00
C ILE A 83 -6.55 -16.30 -3.32
N LYS A 84 -7.69 -16.98 -3.43
CA LYS A 84 -8.48 -17.05 -4.65
C LYS A 84 -9.96 -16.83 -4.34
N ASN A 85 -10.68 -16.22 -5.28
CA ASN A 85 -12.15 -16.29 -5.26
C ASN A 85 -12.59 -17.75 -5.48
N LYS A 86 -13.67 -18.20 -4.83
CA LYS A 86 -14.23 -19.52 -5.15
C LYS A 86 -14.87 -19.48 -6.55
N SER A 87 -14.41 -20.33 -7.45
CA SER A 87 -14.93 -20.45 -8.82
C SER A 87 -15.18 -21.92 -9.17
N PHE A 88 -16.30 -22.18 -9.86
CA PHE A 88 -16.70 -23.53 -10.27
C PHE A 88 -16.46 -23.82 -11.76
N LYS A 89 -16.06 -22.81 -12.55
CA LYS A 89 -16.01 -22.90 -14.02
C LYS A 89 -14.61 -22.81 -14.60
N PHE A 90 -13.76 -21.98 -14.00
CA PHE A 90 -12.39 -21.73 -14.43
C PHE A 90 -11.48 -21.69 -13.21
N GLU A 91 -10.18 -21.92 -13.43
CA GLU A 91 -9.19 -21.68 -12.39
C GLU A 91 -9.36 -20.25 -11.88
N PRO A 92 -9.64 -20.05 -10.58
CA PRO A 92 -9.93 -18.72 -10.10
C PRO A 92 -8.67 -17.87 -10.15
N LEU A 93 -8.88 -16.59 -10.51
CA LEU A 93 -7.84 -15.58 -10.46
C LEU A 93 -7.38 -15.40 -9.01
N ASP A 94 -6.07 -15.28 -8.87
CA ASP A 94 -5.46 -14.93 -7.60
C ASP A 94 -5.91 -13.53 -7.19
N ILE A 95 -6.25 -13.40 -5.92
CA ILE A 95 -6.43 -12.11 -5.27
C ILE A 95 -5.03 -11.64 -4.85
N PRO A 96 -4.58 -10.44 -5.24
CA PRO A 96 -3.31 -9.91 -4.78
C PRO A 96 -3.24 -9.90 -3.27
N THR A 97 -2.17 -10.49 -2.73
CA THR A 97 -1.99 -10.68 -1.30
C THR A 97 -0.62 -10.20 -0.84
N GLN A 98 -0.53 -9.88 0.44
CA GLN A 98 0.70 -9.46 1.08
C GLN A 98 0.73 -10.01 2.51
N ILE A 99 1.93 -10.32 3.02
CA ILE A 99 2.12 -10.49 4.46
C ILE A 99 2.51 -9.14 5.05
N LYS A 100 1.79 -8.71 6.09
CA LYS A 100 2.05 -7.47 6.82
C LYS A 100 2.40 -7.80 8.26
N MET A 101 3.47 -7.21 8.77
CA MET A 101 3.75 -7.19 10.20
C MET A 101 2.91 -6.08 10.84
N VAL A 102 2.09 -6.41 11.83
CA VAL A 102 1.33 -5.44 12.62
C VAL A 102 2.30 -4.70 13.55
N PRO A 103 2.43 -3.37 13.40
CA PRO A 103 3.30 -2.58 14.26
C PRO A 103 3.06 -2.81 15.76
N GLY A 104 4.14 -2.86 16.54
CA GLY A 104 4.10 -2.99 18.00
C GLY A 104 3.73 -4.37 18.54
N SER A 105 3.01 -5.21 17.78
CA SER A 105 2.55 -6.53 18.25
C SER A 105 3.46 -7.70 17.87
N GLY A 106 4.25 -7.56 16.81
CA GLY A 106 5.02 -8.68 16.23
C GLY A 106 4.15 -9.75 15.55
N ILE A 107 2.86 -9.48 15.36
CA ILE A 107 1.91 -10.38 14.69
C ILE A 107 2.02 -10.18 13.18
N GLU A 108 2.14 -11.26 12.43
CA GLU A 108 2.01 -11.25 10.97
C GLU A 108 0.57 -11.57 10.54
N GLU A 109 0.10 -10.83 9.55
CA GLU A 109 -1.22 -10.98 8.95
C GLU A 109 -1.08 -11.22 7.45
N ILE A 110 -1.91 -12.11 6.91
CA ILE A 110 -2.21 -12.13 5.48
C ILE A 110 -3.22 -11.03 5.23
N VAL A 111 -2.90 -10.12 4.31
CA VAL A 111 -3.79 -9.04 3.90
C VAL A 111 -4.12 -9.11 2.42
N PHE A 112 -5.38 -8.82 2.08
CA PHE A 112 -5.91 -8.75 0.72
C PHE A 112 -7.20 -7.92 0.72
N GLN A 113 -7.77 -7.65 -0.46
CA GLN A 113 -9.02 -6.88 -0.60
C GLN A 113 -10.05 -7.66 -1.42
N VAL A 114 -11.32 -7.52 -1.05
CA VAL A 114 -12.47 -8.09 -1.79
C VAL A 114 -13.66 -7.14 -1.77
N ASP A 115 -14.44 -7.11 -2.83
CA ASP A 115 -15.77 -6.51 -2.77
C ASP A 115 -16.71 -7.40 -1.95
N LEU A 116 -17.64 -6.81 -1.21
CA LEU A 116 -18.72 -7.55 -0.53
C LEU A 116 -20.06 -6.88 -0.78
N GLU A 117 -20.99 -7.60 -1.40
CA GLU A 117 -22.36 -7.14 -1.62
C GLU A 117 -23.13 -7.00 -0.29
N PRO A 118 -24.22 -6.22 -0.25
CA PRO A 118 -25.08 -6.13 0.92
C PRO A 118 -25.52 -7.52 1.42
N LYS A 119 -25.36 -7.79 2.72
CA LYS A 119 -25.76 -9.06 3.36
C LYS A 119 -25.08 -10.31 2.76
N GLU A 120 -24.00 -10.15 2.00
CA GLU A 120 -23.31 -11.27 1.36
C GLU A 120 -22.56 -12.16 2.35
N GLU A 121 -22.62 -13.47 2.11
CA GLU A 121 -21.67 -14.44 2.61
C GLU A 121 -20.78 -14.91 1.45
N LYS A 122 -19.53 -14.45 1.42
CA LYS A 122 -18.56 -14.73 0.36
C LYS A 122 -17.57 -15.78 0.83
N ILE A 123 -17.34 -16.81 0.02
CA ILE A 123 -16.32 -17.82 0.28
C ILE A 123 -15.09 -17.52 -0.57
N ILE A 124 -13.94 -17.37 0.09
CA ILE A 124 -12.63 -17.33 -0.55
C ILE A 124 -11.86 -18.61 -0.21
N GLU A 125 -10.85 -18.91 -1.00
CA GLU A 125 -10.03 -20.09 -0.84
C GLU A 125 -8.56 -19.70 -0.63
N LEU A 126 -7.97 -20.20 0.44
CA LEU A 126 -6.52 -20.14 0.67
C LEU A 126 -5.92 -21.49 0.25
N TRP A 127 -5.10 -21.45 -0.78
CA TRP A 127 -4.40 -22.60 -1.36
C TRP A 127 -2.94 -22.57 -0.92
N TYR A 128 -2.38 -23.67 -0.43
CA TYR A 128 -0.98 -23.71 0.01
C TYR A 128 -0.30 -25.07 -0.26
N ASN A 129 1.04 -25.07 -0.22
CA ASN A 129 1.89 -26.26 -0.22
C ASN A 129 2.89 -26.16 0.93
N HIS A 130 3.03 -27.20 1.76
CA HIS A 130 3.89 -27.18 2.95
C HIS A 130 5.40 -27.14 2.63
N GLU A 131 5.81 -27.55 1.43
CA GLU A 131 7.21 -27.58 0.97
C GLU A 131 7.56 -26.47 -0.04
N GLY A 132 6.55 -25.74 -0.54
CA GLY A 132 6.76 -24.70 -1.54
C GLY A 132 7.58 -23.50 -1.02
N VAL A 133 8.19 -22.76 -1.94
CA VAL A 133 8.93 -21.53 -1.63
C VAL A 133 8.63 -20.45 -2.67
N GLY A 134 8.52 -19.21 -2.21
CA GLY A 134 8.29 -18.05 -3.06
C GLY A 134 6.81 -17.75 -3.24
N LEU A 135 6.35 -16.66 -2.62
CA LEU A 135 5.01 -16.15 -2.86
C LEU A 135 4.86 -15.66 -4.30
N PRO A 136 3.64 -15.69 -4.86
CA PRO A 136 3.37 -15.02 -6.12
C PRO A 136 3.75 -13.55 -6.05
N GLU A 137 4.44 -13.06 -7.08
CA GLU A 137 4.75 -11.65 -7.20
C GLU A 137 3.55 -10.90 -7.81
N TYR A 138 3.04 -9.92 -7.08
CA TYR A 138 2.05 -8.98 -7.58
C TYR A 138 2.70 -7.60 -7.73
N PRO A 139 2.35 -6.82 -8.77
CA PRO A 139 2.83 -5.45 -8.89
C PRO A 139 2.59 -4.65 -7.61
N ALA A 140 3.58 -3.86 -7.19
CA ALA A 140 3.40 -2.97 -6.06
C ALA A 140 2.39 -1.87 -6.41
N ARG A 141 1.42 -1.65 -5.51
CA ARG A 141 0.36 -0.64 -5.65
C ARG A 141 0.32 0.32 -4.47
N THR A 142 1.21 0.10 -3.51
CA THR A 142 1.42 0.93 -2.34
C THR A 142 2.91 0.93 -2.00
N GLN A 143 3.39 2.03 -1.42
CA GLN A 143 4.79 2.21 -1.02
C GLN A 143 4.89 3.02 0.27
N SER A 144 5.99 2.86 0.99
CA SER A 144 6.40 3.73 2.09
C SER A 144 7.89 4.03 1.99
N ILE A 145 8.28 5.21 2.45
CA ILE A 145 9.64 5.76 2.33
C ILE A 145 10.02 6.37 3.66
N GLU A 146 10.93 5.72 4.38
CA GLU A 146 11.63 6.32 5.51
C GLU A 146 12.65 7.33 5.00
N GLY A 147 12.92 8.37 5.77
CA GLY A 147 13.91 9.38 5.38
C GLY A 147 13.48 10.23 4.20
N TYR A 148 12.17 10.49 4.06
CA TYR A 148 11.65 11.34 3.00
C TYR A 148 12.00 12.82 3.24
N GLY A 149 12.25 13.58 2.16
CA GLY A 149 12.57 15.01 2.22
C GLY A 149 14.08 15.32 2.19
N PRO A 150 14.46 16.60 2.02
CA PRO A 150 15.87 17.02 1.83
C PRO A 150 16.81 16.66 2.98
N ASP A 151 16.30 16.69 4.20
CA ASP A 151 17.04 16.39 5.44
C ASP A 151 16.80 14.97 5.94
N GLY A 152 16.01 14.18 5.20
CA GLY A 152 15.60 12.83 5.58
C GLY A 152 14.85 12.76 6.91
N SER A 153 14.25 13.86 7.38
CA SER A 153 13.57 13.87 8.69
C SER A 153 12.14 13.33 8.61
N ASN A 154 11.58 13.16 7.42
CA ASN A 154 10.16 12.83 7.24
C ASN A 154 9.96 11.35 6.90
N ILE A 155 8.69 10.95 6.89
CA ILE A 155 8.25 9.67 6.34
C ILE A 155 7.13 9.92 5.35
N ALA A 156 7.07 9.16 4.27
CA ALA A 156 5.99 9.20 3.31
C ALA A 156 5.41 7.80 3.10
N TRP A 157 4.12 7.73 2.79
CA TRP A 157 3.44 6.51 2.35
C TRP A 157 2.38 6.85 1.32
N GLU A 158 2.17 5.95 0.37
CA GLU A 158 1.29 6.20 -0.77
C GLU A 158 0.63 4.92 -1.28
N SER A 159 -0.51 5.10 -1.92
CA SER A 159 -1.10 4.18 -2.89
C SER A 159 -0.98 4.80 -4.27
N GLU A 160 -1.42 4.11 -5.31
CA GLU A 160 -1.48 4.70 -6.65
C GLU A 160 -2.34 5.99 -6.70
N HIS A 161 -3.33 6.14 -5.81
CA HIS A 161 -4.33 7.22 -5.89
C HIS A 161 -4.06 8.42 -5.00
N ILE A 162 -3.36 8.23 -3.87
CA ILE A 162 -3.11 9.28 -2.89
C ILE A 162 -1.80 9.02 -2.17
N ALA A 163 -1.15 10.07 -1.68
CA ALA A 163 0.02 9.95 -0.82
C ALA A 163 -0.13 10.80 0.43
N TYR A 164 0.67 10.46 1.44
CA TYR A 164 0.74 11.14 2.71
C TYR A 164 2.20 11.31 3.11
N ARG A 165 2.46 12.33 3.92
CA ARG A 165 3.75 12.55 4.57
C ARG A 165 3.53 12.92 6.01
N SER A 166 4.45 12.54 6.88
CA SER A 166 4.56 13.13 8.20
C SER A 166 5.93 13.67 8.54
N TYR A 167 5.92 14.82 9.21
CA TYR A 167 7.06 15.56 9.72
C TYR A 167 6.68 16.17 11.06
N SER A 168 7.49 15.94 12.09
CA SER A 168 7.23 16.42 13.45
C SER A 168 5.79 16.21 13.95
N GLY A 169 5.18 15.05 13.67
CA GLY A 169 3.81 14.72 14.09
C GLY A 169 2.68 15.37 13.27
N ILE A 170 3.02 16.27 12.33
CA ILE A 170 2.08 16.83 11.36
C ILE A 170 1.89 15.81 10.22
N VAL A 171 0.67 15.68 9.70
CA VAL A 171 0.37 14.80 8.56
C VAL A 171 -0.22 15.58 7.38
N ASP A 172 0.48 15.59 6.26
CA ASP A 172 0.01 16.15 4.98
C ASP A 172 -0.57 15.05 4.09
N PHE A 173 -1.31 15.45 3.06
CA PHE A 173 -1.66 14.57 1.95
C PHE A 173 -1.32 15.20 0.60
N PHE A 174 -1.15 14.35 -0.39
CA PHE A 174 -0.93 14.73 -1.77
C PHE A 174 -2.03 14.12 -2.64
N GLY A 175 -2.75 14.98 -3.34
CA GLY A 175 -3.66 14.56 -4.40
C GLY A 175 -2.85 14.21 -5.65
N LYS A 176 -3.19 13.10 -6.31
CA LYS A 176 -2.53 12.66 -7.53
C LYS A 176 -3.40 12.88 -8.74
N THR A 177 -2.80 13.30 -9.85
CA THR A 177 -3.51 13.58 -11.10
C THR A 177 -3.90 12.30 -11.84
N TYR A 178 -3.18 11.20 -11.62
CA TYR A 178 -3.48 9.87 -12.18
C TYR A 178 -2.92 8.76 -11.25
N PRO A 179 -3.39 7.50 -11.38
CA PRO A 179 -2.90 6.40 -10.57
C PRO A 179 -1.43 6.06 -10.84
N HIS A 180 -0.54 6.20 -9.86
CA HIS A 180 0.87 5.78 -9.91
C HIS A 180 1.58 5.89 -8.55
N LEU A 181 2.65 5.13 -8.33
CA LEU A 181 3.58 5.34 -7.20
C LEU A 181 4.66 6.34 -7.61
N ARG A 182 4.89 7.38 -6.80
CA ARG A 182 5.71 8.54 -7.19
C ARG A 182 6.56 9.12 -6.07
N MET A 183 6.23 8.90 -4.80
CA MET A 183 6.89 9.63 -3.72
C MET A 183 8.41 9.42 -3.72
N HIS A 184 8.92 8.31 -4.22
CA HIS A 184 10.36 7.99 -4.26
C HIS A 184 11.18 8.79 -5.29
N ASP A 185 10.53 9.41 -6.28
CA ASP A 185 11.22 10.14 -7.36
C ASP A 185 10.71 11.59 -7.51
N LEU A 186 10.01 12.09 -6.50
CA LEU A 186 9.64 13.51 -6.41
C LEU A 186 10.86 14.36 -6.10
N GLU A 187 11.13 15.33 -6.98
CA GLU A 187 12.10 16.39 -6.69
C GLU A 187 11.63 17.22 -5.51
N PHE A 188 12.54 17.51 -4.59
CA PHE A 188 12.21 18.29 -3.42
C PHE A 188 12.10 19.79 -3.78
N GLY A 189 10.90 20.35 -3.60
CA GLY A 189 10.58 21.74 -3.92
C GLY A 189 9.23 22.17 -3.35
N SER A 190 8.65 23.25 -3.87
CA SER A 190 7.27 23.61 -3.52
C SER A 190 6.28 22.62 -4.15
N TYR A 191 5.52 21.93 -3.30
CA TYR A 191 4.47 20.99 -3.69
C TYR A 191 3.09 21.64 -3.80
N HIS A 192 2.95 22.92 -3.42
CA HIS A 192 1.68 23.65 -3.37
C HIS A 192 1.25 24.25 -4.71
N HIS A 193 1.94 23.89 -5.78
CA HIS A 193 1.54 24.24 -7.14
C HIS A 193 1.26 22.95 -7.90
N GLU A 194 0.23 22.98 -8.74
CA GLU A 194 -0.13 21.84 -9.57
C GLU A 194 1.06 21.38 -10.42
N LYS A 195 1.33 20.08 -10.36
CA LYS A 195 2.33 19.39 -11.17
C LYS A 195 1.66 18.27 -11.93
N LEU A 196 2.36 17.72 -12.92
CA LEU A 196 1.88 16.56 -13.67
C LEU A 196 1.53 15.38 -12.75
N TRP A 197 2.34 15.13 -11.72
CA TRP A 197 2.11 14.03 -10.79
C TRP A 197 0.97 14.31 -9.79
N GLY A 198 0.69 15.58 -9.48
CA GLY A 198 -0.24 15.94 -8.42
C GLY A 198 0.06 17.29 -7.76
N ILE A 199 -0.50 17.46 -6.57
CA ILE A 199 -0.37 18.65 -5.75
C ILE A 199 -0.44 18.27 -4.27
N ASP A 200 0.26 19.02 -3.42
CA ASP A 200 -0.04 19.15 -2.00
C ASP A 200 -1.00 20.35 -1.84
N PRO A 201 -2.34 20.12 -1.82
CA PRO A 201 -3.28 21.22 -1.73
C PRO A 201 -3.33 21.81 -0.32
N PHE A 202 -2.69 21.17 0.67
CA PHE A 202 -2.94 21.44 2.07
C PHE A 202 -1.76 22.15 2.73
N ILE A 203 -1.89 23.46 2.87
CA ILE A 203 -1.00 24.26 3.71
C ILE A 203 -1.46 24.09 5.16
N VAL A 204 -1.00 23.02 5.82
CA VAL A 204 -1.34 22.65 7.20
C VAL A 204 -1.10 23.75 8.23
N GLY A 205 -0.18 24.68 7.97
CA GLY A 205 0.10 25.83 8.84
C GLY A 205 0.44 25.41 10.27
N LYS A 206 -0.37 25.86 11.25
CA LYS A 206 -0.20 25.53 12.67
C LYS A 206 -1.13 24.40 13.16
N THR A 207 -1.60 23.55 12.25
CA THR A 207 -2.54 22.44 12.58
C THR A 207 -1.80 21.10 12.60
N PRO A 208 -2.36 20.07 13.28
CA PRO A 208 -1.79 18.71 13.27
C PRO A 208 -1.87 18.01 11.90
N GLY A 209 -2.59 18.57 10.93
CA GLY A 209 -2.84 17.91 9.65
C GLY A 209 -3.83 16.73 9.76
N LEU A 210 -3.85 15.87 8.74
CA LEU A 210 -4.79 14.77 8.57
C LEU A 210 -4.38 13.53 9.36
N GLY A 211 -4.84 13.45 10.61
CA GLY A 211 -4.52 12.34 11.52
C GLY A 211 -3.35 12.61 12.46
N GLY A 212 -2.76 13.81 12.44
CA GLY A 212 -1.93 14.26 13.55
C GLY A 212 -2.77 14.42 14.83
N VAL A 213 -2.11 14.39 15.98
CA VAL A 213 -2.77 14.22 17.28
C VAL A 213 -2.67 15.47 18.14
N ILE A 214 -3.78 15.81 18.78
CA ILE A 214 -3.84 16.73 19.93
C ILE A 214 -4.42 15.95 21.10
N LEU A 215 -3.77 16.03 22.27
CA LEU A 215 -4.30 15.47 23.50
C LEU A 215 -4.92 16.55 24.36
N PHE A 216 -6.13 16.29 24.84
CA PHE A 216 -6.77 17.07 25.89
C PHE A 216 -6.71 16.26 27.18
N LYS A 217 -5.96 16.77 28.16
CA LYS A 217 -5.80 16.16 29.48
C LYS A 217 -6.30 17.16 30.51
N ASP A 218 -7.39 16.81 31.20
CA ASP A 218 -8.17 17.70 32.05
C ASP A 218 -8.59 19.00 31.33
N LYS A 219 -7.92 20.12 31.65
CA LYS A 219 -8.12 21.45 31.04
C LYS A 219 -6.91 21.90 30.20
N ALA A 220 -5.89 21.07 30.08
CA ALA A 220 -4.69 21.36 29.32
C ALA A 220 -4.78 20.76 27.91
N VAL A 221 -4.24 21.50 26.94
CA VAL A 221 -4.06 21.03 25.57
C VAL A 221 -2.60 20.74 25.38
N LEU A 222 -2.26 19.47 25.09
CA LEU A 222 -0.91 19.08 24.71
C LEU A 222 -0.85 18.98 23.18
N GLN A 223 -0.07 19.86 22.59
CA GLN A 223 0.20 19.86 21.16
C GLN A 223 1.23 18.78 20.84
N CYS A 224 0.79 17.67 20.24
CA CYS A 224 1.66 16.54 19.91
C CYS A 224 2.22 16.61 18.48
N TYR A 225 2.43 17.82 17.97
CA TYR A 225 2.95 18.08 16.63
C TYR A 225 3.70 19.42 16.58
N GLY A 226 4.60 19.59 15.62
CA GLY A 226 5.28 20.84 15.26
C GLY A 226 6.23 21.44 16.31
N GLY A 227 6.24 20.94 17.55
CA GLY A 227 7.11 21.45 18.62
C GLY A 227 8.47 20.76 18.69
N GLU A 228 9.51 21.52 19.02
CA GLU A 228 10.90 21.04 19.20
C GLU A 228 11.10 20.26 20.51
N SER A 229 10.18 20.39 21.46
CA SER A 229 10.28 19.73 22.78
C SER A 229 9.97 18.24 22.73
N LEU A 230 9.27 17.78 21.69
CA LEU A 230 8.88 16.38 21.52
C LEU A 230 9.82 15.68 20.55
N LYS A 231 10.05 14.39 20.79
CA LYS A 231 10.76 13.52 19.85
C LYS A 231 9.77 12.74 19.00
N TYR A 232 10.07 12.59 17.72
CA TYR A 232 9.23 11.91 16.75
C TYR A 232 10.01 10.77 16.09
N ALA A 233 9.76 9.53 16.52
CA ALA A 233 10.29 8.36 15.84
C ALA A 233 9.32 7.92 14.75
N LYS A 234 9.85 7.56 13.58
CA LYS A 234 9.07 7.22 12.38
C LYS A 234 9.58 5.88 11.84
N LYS A 235 8.67 5.00 11.44
CA LYS A 235 9.01 3.71 10.83
C LYS A 235 8.03 3.39 9.71
N ALA A 236 8.53 2.95 8.57
CA ALA A 236 7.71 2.53 7.44
C ALA A 236 7.11 1.15 7.67
N ILE A 237 5.86 1.01 7.26
CA ILE A 237 5.24 -0.28 6.99
C ILE A 237 5.52 -0.55 5.52
N LYS A 238 6.29 -1.61 5.24
CA LYS A 238 6.71 -1.98 3.87
C LYS A 238 5.47 -2.06 2.96
N GLY A 239 5.55 -1.40 1.81
CA GLY A 239 4.50 -1.43 0.79
C GLY A 239 4.50 -2.72 -0.04
N GLY A 240 3.45 -2.86 -0.83
CA GLY A 240 3.24 -4.02 -1.69
C GLY A 240 1.97 -3.88 -2.53
N PRO A 241 1.37 -5.00 -2.99
CA PRO A 241 0.17 -4.96 -3.80
C PRO A 241 -1.09 -4.50 -3.06
N VAL A 242 -1.12 -4.61 -1.73
CA VAL A 242 -2.35 -4.41 -0.93
C VAL A 242 -2.25 -3.17 -0.06
N CYS A 243 -1.20 -3.03 0.75
CA CYS A 243 -1.12 -1.93 1.71
C CYS A 243 0.30 -1.47 2.02
N SER A 244 0.40 -0.21 2.44
CA SER A 244 1.59 0.39 3.02
C SER A 244 1.17 1.31 4.18
N GLY A 245 2.12 2.06 4.75
CA GLY A 245 1.82 2.91 5.90
C GLY A 245 3.04 3.37 6.68
N ALA A 246 2.76 3.99 7.82
CA ALA A 246 3.76 4.54 8.72
C ALA A 246 3.38 4.31 10.17
N VAL A 247 4.39 4.19 11.02
CA VAL A 247 4.28 4.22 12.47
C VAL A 247 4.96 5.49 12.93
N ILE A 248 4.24 6.30 13.71
CA ILE A 248 4.76 7.53 14.28
C ILE A 248 4.63 7.43 15.79
N LYS A 249 5.77 7.47 16.48
CA LYS A 249 5.83 7.51 17.94
C LYS A 249 6.26 8.89 18.40
N ILE A 250 5.58 9.39 19.41
CA ILE A 250 5.83 10.70 20.01
C ILE A 250 6.26 10.47 21.45
N GLU A 251 7.38 11.08 21.83
CA GLU A 251 7.92 11.00 23.19
C GLU A 251 8.12 12.40 23.77
N ASP A 252 7.80 12.58 25.05
CA ASP A 252 8.20 13.74 25.84
C ASP A 252 9.27 13.32 26.85
N LYS A 253 10.46 13.94 26.76
CA LYS A 253 11.61 13.64 27.64
C LYS A 253 11.92 12.14 27.78
N SER A 254 11.79 11.39 26.68
CA SER A 254 12.00 9.92 26.59
C SER A 254 10.88 9.06 27.22
N THR A 255 9.75 9.67 27.59
CA THR A 255 8.53 8.95 27.97
C THR A 255 7.66 8.79 26.72
N PRO A 256 7.32 7.55 26.30
CA PRO A 256 6.41 7.33 25.18
C PRO A 256 5.02 7.91 25.49
N LEU A 257 4.55 8.83 24.66
CA LEU A 257 3.23 9.45 24.82
C LEU A 257 2.20 8.83 23.90
N ILE A 258 2.52 8.78 22.61
CA ILE A 258 1.58 8.37 21.56
C ILE A 258 2.29 7.43 20.58
N GLU A 259 1.57 6.42 20.13
CA GLU A 259 1.90 5.65 18.93
C GLU A 259 0.72 5.69 17.97
N SER A 260 0.93 6.25 16.78
CA SER A 260 -0.04 6.25 15.69
C SER A 260 0.43 5.34 14.56
N VAL A 261 -0.45 4.44 14.14
CA VAL A 261 -0.26 3.54 13.00
C VAL A 261 -1.18 3.99 11.88
N TYR A 262 -0.57 4.42 10.78
CA TYR A 262 -1.24 4.85 9.56
C TYR A 262 -1.15 3.72 8.55
N THR A 263 -2.28 3.34 7.94
CA THR A 263 -2.35 2.31 6.91
C THR A 263 -3.16 2.82 5.74
N ILE A 264 -2.58 2.73 4.54
CA ILE A 264 -3.27 2.97 3.28
C ILE A 264 -3.40 1.64 2.53
N PHE A 265 -4.52 1.46 1.84
CA PHE A 265 -4.77 0.31 0.98
C PHE A 265 -4.79 0.73 -0.49
N SER A 266 -4.45 -0.19 -1.40
CA SER A 266 -4.63 0.04 -2.82
C SER A 266 -6.11 0.22 -3.16
N ASP A 267 -6.41 1.05 -4.16
CA ASP A 267 -7.77 1.45 -4.57
C ASP A 267 -8.66 2.07 -3.48
N ARG A 268 -8.08 2.54 -2.38
CA ARG A 268 -8.77 3.30 -1.34
C ARG A 268 -8.15 4.68 -1.22
N TYR A 269 -8.98 5.65 -0.84
CA TYR A 269 -8.57 7.05 -0.66
C TYR A 269 -8.33 7.39 0.80
N GLU A 270 -9.01 6.67 1.69
CA GLU A 270 -8.86 6.82 3.12
C GLU A 270 -7.52 6.30 3.64
N ASN A 271 -7.10 6.91 4.74
CA ASN A 271 -5.95 6.51 5.52
C ASN A 271 -6.45 6.06 6.88
N ASN A 272 -6.30 4.77 7.19
CA ASN A 272 -6.72 4.21 8.45
C ASN A 272 -5.68 4.55 9.52
N VAL A 273 -6.11 5.26 10.56
CA VAL A 273 -5.24 5.69 11.66
C VAL A 273 -5.70 5.02 12.95
N VAL A 274 -4.80 4.26 13.58
CA VAL A 274 -4.98 3.73 14.92
C VAL A 274 -4.00 4.44 15.83
N THR A 275 -4.51 5.12 16.86
CA THR A 275 -3.69 5.87 17.82
C THR A 275 -3.83 5.26 19.21
N ALA A 276 -2.71 4.88 19.80
CA ALA A 276 -2.60 4.45 21.19
C ALA A 276 -1.94 5.54 22.03
N ILE A 277 -2.43 5.74 23.25
CA ILE A 277 -1.82 6.60 24.26
C ILE A 277 -1.08 5.68 25.24
N LEU A 278 0.21 5.95 25.45
CA LEU A 278 1.13 5.03 26.13
C LEU A 278 1.44 5.44 27.58
N ASP A 279 1.29 6.72 27.92
CA ASP A 279 1.59 7.26 29.26
C ASP A 279 0.29 7.52 30.05
N MET A 280 -0.39 6.45 30.48
CA MET A 280 -1.71 6.54 31.11
C MET A 280 -1.89 5.61 32.30
N GLU A 281 -2.08 6.20 33.49
CA GLU A 281 -2.72 5.52 34.62
C GLU A 281 -4.23 5.38 34.33
N SER A 282 -4.81 4.22 34.67
CA SER A 282 -6.12 3.69 34.23
C SER A 282 -7.41 4.48 34.58
N ARG A 283 -7.36 5.79 34.89
CA ARG A 283 -8.52 6.58 35.35
C ARG A 283 -8.68 7.99 34.75
N GLU A 284 -7.83 8.42 33.83
CA GLU A 284 -7.96 9.75 33.23
C GLU A 284 -8.95 9.76 32.04
N GLU A 285 -9.81 10.77 31.98
CA GLU A 285 -10.61 11.06 30.79
C GLU A 285 -9.72 11.73 29.75
N ILE A 286 -9.52 11.08 28.59
CA ILE A 286 -8.82 11.69 27.45
C ILE A 286 -9.72 11.76 26.24
N LEU A 287 -9.71 12.94 25.61
CA LEU A 287 -10.22 13.16 24.29
C LEU A 287 -9.04 13.19 23.28
N ILE A 288 -9.12 12.33 22.28
CA ILE A 288 -8.24 12.34 21.11
C ILE A 288 -8.99 13.04 19.98
N ALA A 289 -8.39 14.09 19.43
CA ALA A 289 -8.90 14.76 18.23
C ALA A 289 -7.93 14.51 17.06
N PRO A 290 -8.24 13.60 16.12
CA PRO A 290 -7.54 13.58 14.85
C PRO A 290 -7.91 14.86 14.08
N GLY A 291 -6.93 15.71 13.76
CA GLY A 291 -7.19 16.96 13.03
C GLY A 291 -7.60 16.73 11.58
N ILE A 292 -8.33 17.63 10.90
CA ILE A 292 -8.24 19.11 10.81
C ILE A 292 -9.20 19.85 11.78
N LEU A 293 -8.74 20.93 12.44
CA LEU A 293 -9.59 21.75 13.33
C LEU A 293 -9.87 23.15 12.76
N LYS A 294 -11.15 23.42 12.55
CA LYS A 294 -11.77 24.69 12.15
C LYS A 294 -12.38 25.39 13.39
N PHE A 295 -12.20 26.71 13.58
CA PHE A 295 -12.53 27.44 14.83
C PHE A 295 -13.65 28.51 14.69
N LYS A 296 -14.12 29.03 15.83
CA LYS A 296 -15.49 29.49 16.17
C LYS A 296 -16.21 30.52 15.27
N ASP A 297 -15.55 31.19 14.31
CA ASP A 297 -16.14 32.27 13.49
C ASP A 297 -16.27 31.90 12.01
N GLU A 298 -16.60 30.65 11.72
CA GLU A 298 -16.64 30.17 10.35
C GLU A 298 -18.03 30.12 9.74
N THR A 299 -18.19 30.85 8.64
CA THR A 299 -19.33 30.75 7.75
C THR A 299 -19.01 29.79 6.60
N VAL A 300 -19.96 28.93 6.24
CA VAL A 300 -19.89 28.09 5.03
C VAL A 300 -19.93 29.01 3.79
N ILE A 301 -18.93 28.93 2.91
CA ILE A 301 -18.79 29.82 1.74
C ILE A 301 -19.53 29.26 0.50
N PHE A 302 -20.06 28.05 0.56
CA PHE A 302 -20.85 27.46 -0.54
C PHE A 302 -22.15 26.82 -0.04
N GLU A 303 -23.27 27.53 -0.22
CA GLU A 303 -24.53 26.88 -0.54
C GLU A 303 -24.49 26.52 -2.03
N GLY A 304 -24.66 25.24 -2.33
CA GLY A 304 -24.70 24.75 -3.70
C GLY A 304 -25.83 25.41 -4.47
N ASN A 305 -25.47 26.21 -5.48
CA ASN A 305 -26.08 26.22 -6.81
C ASN A 305 -25.25 27.13 -7.73
N LYS A 306 -24.56 26.51 -8.72
CA LYS A 306 -24.05 27.02 -10.03
C LYS A 306 -22.76 26.29 -10.38
N GLY A 307 -22.64 25.54 -11.48
CA GLY A 307 -23.59 25.19 -12.54
C GLY A 307 -23.05 24.01 -13.35
#